data_AF-A0A553PG32-F1
#
_entry.id   AF-A0A553PG32-F1
#
_cell.length_a   1.000
_cell.length_b   1.000
_cell.length_c   1.000
_cell.angle_alpha   90.00
_cell.angle_beta   90.00
_cell.angle_gamma   90.00
#
_symmetry.space_group_name_H-M   'P 1'
#
loop_
_entity.id
_entity.type
_entity.pdbx_description
1 polymer ?
#
loop_
_entity_poly.entity_id
_entity_poly.type
_entity_poly.pdbx_seq_one_letter_code
_entity_poly.pdbx_strand_id
1 'polypeptide(L)'
;MVLENLKPGSLIVKCEPFAYILSQKLSDVVCDSCLRRSTSALLKCASCKHVRYCDKRCQRNGWTDHKHECQYIAKIQPRVPPDTIRLIARIVIKLRNGGAKIQGQLPDGQKRTFFDLEPHHKEILEDKQKMAAFNEYFKVLQHFMPQDLPSKDDIWEIFCRTSINSFNLMDDDYTSQGIGLYLEASIFDHSCEPNAFAVFQGKTLEVRYIGPNELPGPVNCSQDIRISYCSPLKDTPTRQKILRESYYFTCHCSKCNRDPDTLDLYKNGSLKCAKCGKAVPIPKEIRPKNLKCRQCHFEVTPEKLKDFSLSKQILTKLSDSLVREERPLSKSGLAVIHSAEEVVHPYDLTLLVCLEKASLAELDHKDFRAALKTSLAQMKAYQFYYPSFHVNMGVVHMRIGKLASHLGHIKFASQHLEKAEEQLFITHGSNHTLYQRDLVPLLRDAHQELRNFGAQ
;
A
#
# COMPACT_ATOMS: atom_id res chain seq x y z
N MET A 1 -3.88 28.98 -0.47
CA MET A 1 -2.66 29.36 -1.22
C MET A 1 -2.67 28.45 -2.43
N VAL A 2 -3.14 28.91 -3.59
CA VAL A 2 -3.23 28.03 -4.76
C VAL A 2 -1.86 27.41 -5.01
N LEU A 3 -1.80 26.08 -5.15
CA LEU A 3 -0.55 25.38 -5.39
C LEU A 3 -0.08 25.79 -6.78
N GLU A 4 0.90 26.69 -6.84
CA GLU A 4 1.57 27.06 -8.08
C GLU A 4 2.70 26.06 -8.32
N ASN A 5 2.77 25.48 -9.51
CA ASN A 5 3.91 24.70 -10.01
C ASN A 5 4.38 23.57 -9.06
N LEU A 6 3.88 22.35 -9.25
CA LEU A 6 4.31 21.20 -8.45
C LEU A 6 5.52 20.50 -9.07
N LYS A 7 6.63 20.47 -8.34
CA LYS A 7 7.82 19.70 -8.70
C LYS A 7 7.74 18.29 -8.11
N PRO A 8 8.47 17.30 -8.67
CA PRO A 8 8.59 15.99 -8.06
C PRO A 8 8.99 16.11 -6.58
N GLY A 9 8.19 15.51 -5.69
CA GLY A 9 8.38 15.59 -4.25
C GLY A 9 7.74 16.80 -3.56
N SER A 10 6.98 17.64 -4.25
CA SER A 10 6.16 18.67 -3.60
C SER A 10 5.12 18.02 -2.68
N LEU A 11 5.02 18.52 -1.44
CA LEU A 11 3.93 18.17 -0.53
C LEU A 11 2.66 18.85 -1.02
N ILE A 12 1.65 18.06 -1.38
CA ILE A 12 0.34 18.56 -1.82
C ILE A 12 -0.50 18.85 -0.57
N VAL A 13 -0.82 17.82 0.21
CA VAL A 13 -1.59 18.00 1.45
C VAL A 13 -1.00 17.17 2.58
N LYS A 14 -1.15 17.68 3.80
CA LYS A 14 -0.86 16.99 5.05
C LYS A 14 -2.08 17.11 5.95
N CYS A 15 -2.69 15.99 6.33
CA CYS A 15 -3.90 16.00 7.13
C CYS A 15 -3.91 14.94 8.24
N GLU A 16 -4.59 15.28 9.32
CA GLU A 16 -4.93 14.35 10.40
C GLU A 16 -6.26 13.65 10.09
N PRO A 17 -6.50 12.44 10.60
CA PRO A 17 -7.75 11.74 10.36
C PRO A 17 -8.91 12.48 11.06
N PHE A 18 -10.03 12.62 10.35
CA PHE A 18 -11.30 12.98 10.97
C PHE A 18 -11.66 11.94 12.03
N ALA A 19 -11.53 10.66 11.72
CA ALA A 19 -11.64 9.56 12.67
C ALA A 19 -10.76 8.40 12.20
N TYR A 20 -10.24 7.61 13.14
CA TYR A 20 -9.45 6.42 12.82
C TYR A 20 -9.58 5.37 13.93
N ILE A 21 -9.31 4.11 13.59
CA ILE A 21 -9.27 2.97 14.50
C ILE A 21 -8.04 2.13 14.20
N LEU A 22 -7.29 1.77 15.25
CA LEU A 22 -6.26 0.74 15.20
C LEU A 22 -6.91 -0.65 15.10
N SER A 23 -6.37 -1.50 14.22
CA SER A 23 -6.85 -2.87 14.07
C SER A 23 -6.63 -3.68 15.34
N GLN A 24 -7.66 -4.45 15.71
CA GLN A 24 -7.61 -5.27 16.90
C GLN A 24 -6.44 -6.25 16.94
N LYS A 25 -6.05 -6.76 15.77
CA LYS A 25 -4.94 -7.73 15.60
C LYS A 25 -3.58 -7.17 16.04
N LEU A 26 -3.43 -5.85 16.05
CA LEU A 26 -2.17 -5.16 16.37
C LEU A 26 -2.20 -4.47 17.73
N SER A 27 -3.31 -4.57 18.46
CA SER A 27 -3.56 -3.80 19.68
C SER A 27 -2.56 -4.07 20.81
N ASP A 28 -1.85 -5.20 20.79
CA ASP A 28 -0.81 -5.52 21.79
C ASP A 28 0.57 -4.92 21.48
N VAL A 29 0.81 -4.55 20.22
CA VAL A 29 2.14 -4.11 19.75
C VAL A 29 2.14 -2.72 19.12
N VAL A 30 0.98 -2.12 18.84
CA VAL A 30 0.85 -0.77 18.29
C VAL A 30 0.03 0.11 19.24
N CYS A 31 0.47 1.35 19.44
CA CYS A 31 -0.27 2.31 20.26
C CYS A 31 -1.49 2.87 19.52
N ASP A 32 -2.66 2.86 20.16
CA ASP A 32 -3.92 3.39 19.60
C ASP A 32 -3.89 4.91 19.32
N SER A 33 -2.99 5.67 19.95
CA SER A 33 -2.91 7.13 19.80
C SER A 33 -1.98 7.58 18.68
N CYS A 34 -0.76 7.02 18.63
CA CYS A 34 0.27 7.46 17.68
C CYS A 34 0.51 6.49 16.53
N LEU A 35 -0.10 5.30 16.57
CA LEU A 35 0.07 4.20 15.61
C LEU A 35 1.52 3.71 15.44
N ARG A 36 2.41 4.06 16.37
CA ARG A 36 3.77 3.53 16.37
C ARG A 36 3.78 2.16 17.03
N ARG A 37 4.53 1.24 16.41
CA ARG A 37 4.84 -0.06 16.99
C ARG A 37 5.76 0.15 18.19
N SER A 38 5.46 -0.53 19.29
CA SER A 38 6.22 -0.45 20.53
C SER A 38 7.11 -1.68 20.67
N THR A 39 8.36 -1.45 21.09
CA THR A 39 9.29 -2.51 21.50
C THR A 39 9.11 -2.92 22.97
N SER A 40 8.27 -2.19 23.71
CA SER A 40 7.98 -2.41 25.12
C SER A 40 6.47 -2.63 25.34
N ALA A 41 6.10 -3.19 26.50
CA ALA A 41 4.71 -3.41 26.85
C ALA A 41 3.92 -2.09 26.87
N LEU A 42 2.76 -2.06 26.20
CA LEU A 42 1.89 -0.89 26.15
C LEU A 42 1.04 -0.76 27.42
N LEU A 43 0.79 0.49 27.83
CA LEU A 43 -0.08 0.84 28.95
C LEU A 43 -1.54 0.71 28.54
N LYS A 44 -2.31 -0.15 29.22
CA LYS A 44 -3.76 -0.30 28.99
C LYS A 44 -4.53 0.85 29.63
N CYS A 45 -5.57 1.33 28.96
CA CYS A 45 -6.56 2.22 29.56
C CYS A 45 -7.14 1.57 30.83
N ALA A 46 -7.10 2.27 31.96
CA ALA A 46 -7.49 1.70 33.25
C ALA A 46 -8.99 1.36 33.32
N SER A 47 -9.84 2.04 32.54
CA SER A 47 -11.28 1.83 32.53
C SER A 47 -11.68 0.71 31.56
N CYS A 48 -11.45 0.87 30.25
CA CYS A 48 -11.91 -0.11 29.27
C CYS A 48 -11.00 -1.34 29.09
N LYS A 49 -9.75 -1.30 29.57
CA LYS A 49 -8.70 -2.33 29.41
C LYS A 49 -8.34 -2.72 27.97
N HIS A 50 -8.96 -2.08 26.99
CA HIS A 50 -8.86 -2.39 25.57
C HIS A 50 -7.81 -1.55 24.85
N VAL A 51 -7.96 -0.23 24.93
CA VAL A 51 -7.11 0.74 24.24
C VAL A 51 -5.76 0.82 24.94
N ARG A 52 -4.67 0.80 24.16
CA ARG A 52 -3.30 0.74 24.67
C ARG A 52 -2.44 1.92 24.18
N TYR A 53 -1.53 2.37 25.05
CA TYR A 53 -0.70 3.56 24.83
C TYR A 53 0.78 3.29 25.09
N CYS A 54 1.68 3.97 24.37
CA CYS A 54 3.11 3.91 24.68
C CYS A 54 3.39 4.44 26.10
N ASP A 55 2.77 5.57 26.44
CA ASP A 55 3.07 6.34 27.64
C ASP A 55 1.87 7.24 28.04
N LYS A 56 2.00 7.95 29.16
CA LYS A 56 0.99 8.92 29.65
C LYS A 56 0.73 10.08 28.68
N ARG A 57 1.68 10.41 27.79
CA ARG A 57 1.49 11.47 26.78
C ARG A 57 0.55 10.97 25.67
N CYS A 58 0.78 9.77 25.15
CA CYS A 58 -0.10 9.13 24.18
C CYS A 58 -1.51 8.90 24.77
N GLN A 59 -1.61 8.53 26.05
CA GLN A 59 -2.91 8.42 26.72
C GLN A 59 -3.67 9.75 26.72
N ARG A 60 -3.01 10.86 27.10
CA ARG A 60 -3.63 12.19 27.09
C ARG A 60 -4.05 12.62 25.69
N ASN A 61 -3.18 12.41 24.70
CA ASN A 61 -3.45 12.77 23.31
C ASN A 61 -4.60 11.94 22.70
N GLY A 62 -4.68 10.65 23.01
CA GLY A 62 -5.77 9.77 22.54
C GLY A 62 -7.09 9.96 23.29
N TRP A 63 -7.09 10.62 24.45
CA TRP A 63 -8.28 10.77 25.28
C TRP A 63 -9.36 11.61 24.61
N THR A 64 -9.00 12.57 23.76
CA THR A 64 -9.98 13.40 23.04
C THR A 64 -10.92 12.57 22.17
N ASP A 65 -10.40 11.54 21.50
CA ASP A 65 -11.20 10.64 20.68
C ASP A 65 -11.77 9.47 21.51
N HIS A 66 -11.02 8.97 22.50
CA HIS A 66 -11.40 7.78 23.26
C HIS A 66 -12.42 8.02 24.39
N LYS A 67 -12.45 9.22 24.99
CA LYS A 67 -13.22 9.52 26.22
C LYS A 67 -14.67 9.04 26.16
N HIS A 68 -15.35 9.33 25.05
CA HIS A 68 -16.78 9.09 24.88
C HIS A 68 -17.10 7.62 24.50
N GLU A 69 -16.17 6.90 23.89
CA GLU A 69 -16.33 5.48 23.56
C GLU A 69 -15.86 4.54 24.70
N CYS A 70 -15.02 5.03 25.62
CA CYS A 70 -14.38 4.22 26.66
C CYS A 70 -15.39 3.43 27.50
N GLN A 71 -16.49 4.06 27.91
CA GLN A 71 -17.54 3.42 28.70
C GLN A 71 -18.26 2.30 27.94
N TYR A 72 -18.46 2.47 26.62
CA TYR A 72 -19.12 1.47 25.80
C TYR A 72 -18.23 0.24 25.63
N ILE A 73 -16.95 0.47 25.34
CA ILE A 73 -15.96 -0.59 25.22
C ILE A 73 -15.83 -1.36 26.54
N ALA A 74 -15.79 -0.66 27.69
CA ALA A 74 -15.67 -1.29 29.01
C ALA A 74 -16.83 -2.25 29.31
N LYS A 75 -18.06 -1.89 28.92
CA LYS A 75 -19.27 -2.67 29.23
C LYS A 75 -19.35 -4.01 28.50
N ILE A 76 -18.73 -4.13 27.34
CA ILE A 76 -18.84 -5.33 26.49
C ILE A 76 -17.61 -6.23 26.53
N GLN A 77 -16.58 -5.85 27.30
CA GLN A 77 -15.38 -6.68 27.47
C GLN A 77 -15.73 -8.12 27.89
N PRO A 78 -15.01 -9.14 27.39
CA PRO A 78 -13.84 -9.05 26.51
C PRO A 78 -14.18 -8.92 25.02
N ARG A 79 -15.46 -8.79 24.65
CA ARG A 79 -15.90 -8.64 23.26
C ARG A 79 -15.67 -7.23 22.78
N VAL A 80 -15.39 -7.12 21.48
CA VAL A 80 -15.07 -5.85 20.82
C VAL A 80 -15.70 -5.89 19.43
N PRO A 81 -16.41 -4.84 18.98
CA PRO A 81 -16.98 -4.81 17.63
C PRO A 81 -15.85 -4.80 16.58
N PRO A 82 -16.13 -5.29 15.36
CA PRO A 82 -15.21 -5.15 14.23
C PRO A 82 -14.72 -3.72 14.01
N ASP A 83 -13.51 -3.57 13.46
CA ASP A 83 -12.80 -2.29 13.32
C ASP A 83 -13.64 -1.22 12.58
N THR A 84 -14.33 -1.59 11.50
CA THR A 84 -15.20 -0.67 10.74
C THR A 84 -16.42 -0.21 11.55
N ILE A 85 -17.02 -1.07 12.37
CA ILE A 85 -18.14 -0.69 13.24
C ILE A 85 -17.65 0.27 14.33
N ARG A 86 -16.45 0.04 14.89
CA ARG A 86 -15.83 0.98 15.83
C ARG A 86 -15.55 2.33 15.17
N LEU A 87 -15.14 2.36 13.90
CA LEU A 87 -14.92 3.60 13.17
C LEU A 87 -16.23 4.37 13.02
N ILE A 88 -17.31 3.70 12.61
CA ILE A 88 -18.65 4.31 12.51
C ILE A 88 -19.10 4.84 13.87
N ALA A 89 -18.98 4.06 14.95
CA ALA A 89 -19.34 4.49 16.30
C ALA A 89 -18.56 5.75 16.72
N ARG A 90 -17.26 5.81 16.41
CA ARG A 90 -16.41 6.98 16.68
C ARG A 90 -16.85 8.19 15.86
N ILE A 91 -17.23 8.00 14.59
CA ILE A 91 -17.78 9.08 13.75
C ILE A 91 -19.11 9.60 14.31
N VAL A 92 -20.02 8.72 14.73
CA VAL A 92 -21.30 9.10 15.37
C VAL A 92 -21.04 9.98 16.60
N ILE A 93 -20.17 9.52 17.50
CA ILE A 93 -19.77 10.27 18.69
C ILE A 93 -19.17 11.62 18.31
N LYS A 94 -18.29 11.65 17.30
CA LYS A 94 -17.62 12.89 16.86
C LYS A 94 -18.62 13.90 16.28
N LEU A 95 -19.54 13.46 15.43
CA LEU A 95 -20.56 14.32 14.82
C LEU A 95 -21.50 14.91 15.88
N ARG A 96 -21.93 14.10 16.86
CA ARG A 96 -22.73 14.57 18.01
C ARG A 96 -22.01 15.63 18.85
N ASN A 97 -20.70 15.54 18.95
CA ASN A 97 -19.86 16.48 19.72
C ASN A 97 -19.30 17.63 18.86
N GLY A 98 -20.07 18.11 17.88
CA GLY A 98 -19.71 19.26 17.04
C GLY A 98 -18.82 18.95 15.84
N GLY A 99 -18.54 17.67 15.57
CA GLY A 99 -17.71 17.22 14.46
C GLY A 99 -18.21 17.63 13.08
N ALA A 100 -19.51 17.91 12.93
CA ALA A 100 -20.09 18.45 11.70
C ALA A 100 -19.47 19.78 11.24
N LYS A 101 -18.91 20.56 12.17
CA LYS A 101 -18.25 21.85 11.89
C LYS A 101 -16.74 21.72 11.63
N ILE A 102 -16.16 20.52 11.79
CA ILE A 102 -14.74 20.30 11.52
C ILE A 102 -14.56 20.36 10.00
N GLN A 103 -13.63 21.22 9.58
CA GLN A 103 -13.29 21.40 8.18
C GLN A 103 -11.84 20.96 7.96
N GLY A 104 -11.63 20.14 6.94
CA GLY A 104 -10.33 19.99 6.30
C GLY A 104 -10.12 21.12 5.30
N GLN A 105 -8.89 21.61 5.18
CA GLN A 105 -8.54 22.68 4.24
C GLN A 105 -7.53 22.18 3.23
N LEU A 106 -7.89 22.29 1.95
CA LEU A 106 -7.01 21.99 0.85
C LEU A 106 -6.11 23.19 0.52
N PRO A 107 -4.95 22.95 -0.10
CA PRO A 107 -4.02 24.00 -0.49
C PRO A 107 -4.67 25.06 -1.38
N ASP A 108 -5.45 24.62 -2.37
CA ASP A 108 -6.20 25.46 -3.31
C ASP A 108 -7.29 26.33 -2.65
N GLY A 109 -7.49 26.20 -1.34
CA GLY A 109 -8.42 27.00 -0.55
C GLY A 109 -9.78 26.34 -0.35
N GLN A 110 -10.05 25.22 -1.03
CA GLN A 110 -11.28 24.46 -0.82
C GLN A 110 -11.34 23.95 0.62
N LYS A 111 -12.53 24.05 1.22
CA LYS A 111 -12.80 23.50 2.54
C LYS A 111 -13.79 22.37 2.41
N ARG A 112 -13.58 21.30 3.16
CA ARG A 112 -14.44 20.12 3.15
C ARG A 112 -14.78 19.66 4.55
N THR A 113 -15.99 19.18 4.71
CA THR A 113 -16.55 18.59 5.91
C THR A 113 -16.83 17.11 5.67
N PHE A 114 -17.29 16.42 6.70
CA PHE A 114 -17.79 15.06 6.57
C PHE A 114 -18.92 14.91 5.52
N PHE A 115 -19.76 15.94 5.39
CA PHE A 115 -20.92 15.92 4.50
C PHE A 115 -20.59 16.23 3.03
N ASP A 116 -19.33 16.56 2.73
CA ASP A 116 -18.82 16.75 1.36
C ASP A 116 -18.20 15.46 0.78
N LEU A 117 -18.11 14.40 1.56
CA LEU A 117 -17.64 13.08 1.11
C LEU A 117 -18.63 12.44 0.12
N GLU A 118 -18.17 11.58 -0.78
CA GLU A 118 -19.06 10.89 -1.73
C GLU A 118 -19.76 9.70 -1.04
N PRO A 119 -21.10 9.65 -0.97
CA PRO A 119 -21.80 8.54 -0.32
C PRO A 119 -22.11 7.35 -1.26
N HIS A 120 -22.25 7.51 -2.58
CA HIS A 120 -22.76 6.48 -3.50
C HIS A 120 -24.04 5.78 -3.01
N HIS A 121 -25.02 6.55 -2.51
CA HIS A 121 -26.23 5.99 -1.89
C HIS A 121 -26.98 5.00 -2.80
N LYS A 122 -27.12 5.33 -4.09
CA LYS A 122 -27.89 4.53 -5.04
C LYS A 122 -27.22 3.18 -5.27
N GLU A 123 -25.93 3.21 -5.52
CA GLU A 123 -25.13 2.02 -5.83
C GLU A 123 -25.00 1.11 -4.59
N ILE A 124 -24.84 1.68 -3.40
CA ILE A 124 -24.81 0.90 -2.15
C ILE A 124 -26.18 0.29 -1.86
N LEU A 125 -27.28 1.00 -2.13
CA LEU A 125 -28.64 0.48 -1.91
C LEU A 125 -28.92 -0.76 -2.79
N GLU A 126 -28.38 -0.79 -4.00
CA GLU A 126 -28.48 -1.90 -4.94
C GLU A 126 -27.47 -3.03 -4.65
N ASP A 127 -26.40 -2.73 -3.90
CA ASP A 127 -25.39 -3.69 -3.46
C ASP A 127 -25.89 -4.55 -2.28
N LYS A 128 -26.33 -5.76 -2.61
CA LYS A 128 -26.84 -6.74 -1.62
C LYS A 128 -25.84 -7.05 -0.51
N GLN A 129 -24.53 -7.07 -0.81
CA GLN A 129 -23.51 -7.39 0.20
C GLN A 129 -23.33 -6.23 1.17
N LYS A 130 -23.22 -4.99 0.67
CA LYS A 130 -23.11 -3.82 1.54
C LYS A 130 -24.41 -3.56 2.31
N MET A 131 -25.57 -3.80 1.73
CA MET A 131 -26.85 -3.72 2.45
C MET A 131 -26.97 -4.77 3.56
N ALA A 132 -26.51 -6.00 3.33
CA ALA A 132 -26.43 -7.00 4.39
C ALA A 132 -25.47 -6.55 5.51
N ALA A 133 -24.29 -6.06 5.14
CA ALA A 133 -23.32 -5.52 6.10
C ALA A 133 -23.88 -4.35 6.91
N PHE A 134 -24.56 -3.39 6.28
CA PHE A 134 -25.19 -2.25 6.94
C PHE A 134 -26.20 -2.70 8.00
N ASN A 135 -27.08 -3.65 7.67
CA ASN A 135 -28.08 -4.14 8.62
C ASN A 135 -27.42 -4.84 9.82
N GLU A 136 -26.37 -5.62 9.61
CA GLU A 136 -25.60 -6.23 10.71
C GLU A 136 -24.86 -5.18 11.54
N TYR A 137 -24.26 -4.18 10.90
CA TYR A 137 -23.56 -3.09 11.59
C TYR A 137 -24.52 -2.30 12.46
N PHE A 138 -25.71 -1.98 11.95
CA PHE A 138 -26.74 -1.28 12.71
C PHE A 138 -27.17 -2.07 13.96
N LYS A 139 -27.40 -3.39 13.84
CA LYS A 139 -27.71 -4.26 15.00
C LYS A 139 -26.60 -4.24 16.05
N VAL A 140 -25.34 -4.32 15.63
CA VAL A 140 -24.20 -4.27 16.56
C VAL A 140 -24.13 -2.91 17.25
N LEU A 141 -24.36 -1.82 16.52
CA LEU A 141 -24.36 -0.46 17.08
C LEU A 141 -25.51 -0.24 18.07
N GLN A 142 -26.70 -0.81 17.82
CA GLN A 142 -27.82 -0.79 18.77
C GLN A 142 -27.45 -1.42 20.12
N HIS A 143 -26.67 -2.50 20.12
CA HIS A 143 -26.20 -3.10 21.35
C HIS A 143 -25.01 -2.34 21.96
N PHE A 144 -24.09 -1.84 21.12
CA PHE A 144 -22.85 -1.21 21.57
C PHE A 144 -23.07 0.17 22.20
N MET A 145 -23.94 0.99 21.62
CA MET A 145 -24.17 2.38 22.04
C MET A 145 -25.66 2.77 22.05
N PRO A 146 -26.55 2.02 22.73
CA PRO A 146 -28.00 2.17 22.62
C PRO A 146 -28.54 3.57 22.93
N GLN A 147 -27.94 4.25 23.92
CA GLN A 147 -28.37 5.59 24.34
C GLN A 147 -27.91 6.69 23.38
N ASP A 148 -26.81 6.44 22.66
CA ASP A 148 -26.16 7.45 21.82
C ASP A 148 -26.33 7.18 20.32
N LEU A 149 -27.06 6.12 19.95
CA LEU A 149 -27.30 5.78 18.56
C LEU A 149 -28.29 6.78 17.91
N PRO A 150 -27.93 7.43 16.80
CA PRO A 150 -28.84 8.29 16.04
C PRO A 150 -29.83 7.46 15.21
N SER A 151 -30.59 8.13 14.34
CA SER A 151 -31.57 7.47 13.48
C SER A 151 -30.90 6.46 12.52
N LYS A 152 -31.68 5.50 12.02
CA LYS A 152 -31.17 4.54 11.04
C LYS A 152 -30.66 5.24 9.76
N ASP A 153 -31.30 6.35 9.38
CA ASP A 153 -30.92 7.15 8.21
C ASP A 153 -29.61 7.92 8.45
N ASP A 154 -29.37 8.42 9.65
CA ASP A 154 -28.08 9.03 10.01
C ASP A 154 -26.94 7.99 9.99
N ILE A 155 -27.19 6.77 10.50
CA ILE A 155 -26.21 5.67 10.42
C ILE A 155 -26.00 5.23 8.99
N TRP A 156 -27.04 5.25 8.16
CA TRP A 156 -26.94 4.97 6.73
C TRP A 156 -26.03 5.99 6.03
N GLU A 157 -26.20 7.28 6.31
CA GLU A 157 -25.35 8.35 5.78
C GLU A 157 -23.88 8.13 6.16
N ILE A 158 -23.63 7.82 7.43
CA ILE A 158 -22.27 7.58 7.93
C ILE A 158 -21.68 6.33 7.30
N PHE A 159 -22.45 5.24 7.21
CA PHE A 159 -22.02 3.98 6.62
C PHE A 159 -21.62 4.17 5.15
N CYS A 160 -22.44 4.86 4.35
CA CYS A 160 -22.20 5.09 2.94
C CYS A 160 -20.89 5.85 2.72
N ARG A 161 -20.75 7.02 3.37
CA ARG A 161 -19.55 7.85 3.27
C ARG A 161 -18.29 7.13 3.75
N THR A 162 -18.39 6.41 4.87
CA THR A 162 -17.25 5.66 5.43
C THR A 162 -16.84 4.51 4.50
N SER A 163 -17.80 3.83 3.85
CA SER A 163 -17.52 2.70 2.95
C SER A 163 -16.75 3.10 1.69
N ILE A 164 -16.92 4.34 1.22
CA ILE A 164 -16.29 4.85 0.00
C ILE A 164 -14.97 5.57 0.31
N ASN A 165 -14.92 6.34 1.39
CA ASN A 165 -13.87 7.35 1.59
C ASN A 165 -12.80 6.94 2.61
N SER A 166 -12.88 5.76 3.20
CA SER A 166 -11.92 5.30 4.19
C SER A 166 -10.59 4.86 3.58
N PHE A 167 -9.50 5.18 4.27
CA PHE A 167 -8.14 4.78 3.97
C PHE A 167 -7.67 3.70 4.94
N ASN A 168 -6.89 2.76 4.43
CA ASN A 168 -6.08 1.89 5.29
C ASN A 168 -4.91 2.71 5.85
N LEU A 169 -4.73 2.68 7.16
CA LEU A 169 -3.58 3.30 7.84
C LEU A 169 -2.39 2.40 7.62
N MET A 170 -1.31 2.88 7.02
CA MET A 170 -0.16 2.05 6.66
C MET A 170 1.04 2.36 7.55
N ASP A 171 1.84 1.35 7.90
CA ASP A 171 3.16 1.57 8.51
C ASP A 171 4.26 1.79 7.47
N ASP A 172 5.50 1.96 7.93
CA ASP A 172 6.68 2.12 7.09
C ASP A 172 6.90 0.91 6.14
N ASP A 173 6.34 -0.27 6.47
CA ASP A 173 6.41 -1.50 5.68
C ASP A 173 5.18 -1.67 4.75
N TYR A 174 4.32 -0.66 4.65
CA TYR A 174 3.06 -0.70 3.88
C TYR A 174 2.12 -1.83 4.30
N THR A 175 2.13 -2.17 5.58
CA THR A 175 1.16 -3.08 6.18
C THR A 175 0.04 -2.27 6.81
N SER A 176 -1.21 -2.70 6.58
CA SER A 176 -2.36 -2.02 7.16
C SER A 176 -2.38 -2.20 8.68
N GLN A 177 -2.36 -1.08 9.40
CA GLN A 177 -2.49 -1.00 10.84
C GLN A 177 -3.92 -0.78 11.30
N GLY A 178 -4.81 -0.33 10.42
CA GLY A 178 -6.16 0.07 10.79
C GLY A 178 -6.86 0.83 9.67
N ILE A 179 -7.92 1.54 10.03
CA ILE A 179 -8.77 2.27 9.08
C ILE A 179 -9.01 3.69 9.58
N GLY A 180 -9.02 4.66 8.66
CA GLY A 180 -9.29 6.06 9.00
C GLY A 180 -9.92 6.84 7.85
N LEU A 181 -10.53 7.97 8.20
CA LEU A 181 -11.23 8.85 7.28
C LEU A 181 -10.54 10.22 7.26
N TYR A 182 -10.21 10.74 6.08
CA TYR A 182 -9.39 11.95 5.90
C TYR A 182 -10.09 12.91 4.93
N LEU A 183 -10.66 14.01 5.46
CA LEU A 183 -11.54 14.89 4.68
C LEU A 183 -10.86 15.49 3.45
N GLU A 184 -9.62 15.94 3.62
CA GLU A 184 -8.82 16.55 2.57
C GLU A 184 -8.39 15.51 1.52
N ALA A 185 -7.87 14.36 1.97
CA ALA A 185 -7.33 13.34 1.07
C ALA A 185 -8.42 12.60 0.26
N SER A 186 -9.65 12.53 0.77
CA SER A 186 -10.79 11.96 0.05
C SER A 186 -11.26 12.80 -1.15
N ILE A 187 -10.55 13.84 -1.57
CA ILE A 187 -10.86 14.59 -2.81
C ILE A 187 -10.15 14.01 -4.04
N PHE A 188 -9.06 13.26 -3.82
CA PHE A 188 -8.19 12.85 -4.91
C PHE A 188 -8.71 11.60 -5.59
N ASP A 189 -9.16 11.77 -6.84
CA ASP A 189 -9.65 10.67 -7.65
C ASP A 189 -8.57 9.65 -8.04
N HIS A 190 -9.05 8.49 -8.47
CA HIS A 190 -8.23 7.39 -8.89
C HIS A 190 -7.57 7.59 -10.27
N SER A 191 -6.31 7.17 -10.38
CA SER A 191 -5.70 6.76 -11.65
C SER A 191 -4.85 5.49 -11.46
N CYS A 192 -4.82 4.62 -12.47
CA CYS A 192 -3.86 3.50 -12.51
C CYS A 192 -2.44 3.97 -12.92
N GLU A 193 -2.32 5.23 -13.33
CA GLU A 193 -1.08 6.01 -13.49
C GLU A 193 -1.20 7.28 -12.67
N PRO A 194 -1.08 7.17 -11.33
CA PRO A 194 -1.21 8.31 -10.45
C PRO A 194 -0.02 9.26 -10.63
N ASN A 195 -0.25 10.55 -10.41
CA ASN A 195 0.80 11.57 -10.30
C ASN A 195 1.03 12.02 -8.85
N ALA A 196 0.31 11.44 -7.89
CA ALA A 196 0.52 11.65 -6.47
C ALA A 196 0.48 10.33 -5.68
N PHE A 197 1.14 10.32 -4.54
CA PHE A 197 1.24 9.16 -3.67
C PHE A 197 0.86 9.56 -2.24
N ALA A 198 0.01 8.77 -1.59
CA ALA A 198 -0.38 8.95 -0.20
C ALA A 198 0.52 8.10 0.70
N VAL A 199 1.17 8.74 1.67
CA VAL A 199 2.08 8.14 2.63
C VAL A 199 1.63 8.48 4.05
N PHE A 200 1.88 7.57 4.99
CA PHE A 200 1.48 7.73 6.39
C PHE A 200 2.70 7.89 7.30
N GLN A 201 2.66 8.89 8.16
CA GLN A 201 3.58 9.03 9.28
C GLN A 201 2.81 8.88 10.59
N GLY A 202 2.73 7.65 11.09
CA GLY A 202 1.78 7.30 12.15
C GLY A 202 0.35 7.42 11.63
N LYS A 203 -0.45 8.30 12.22
CA LYS A 203 -1.82 8.58 11.74
C LYS A 203 -1.91 9.76 10.78
N THR A 204 -0.84 10.52 10.58
CA THR A 204 -0.87 11.68 9.68
C THR A 204 -0.72 11.18 8.25
N LEU A 205 -1.59 11.64 7.34
CA LEU A 205 -1.53 11.32 5.92
C LEU A 205 -0.89 12.51 5.18
N GLU A 206 0.13 12.23 4.39
CA GLU A 206 0.74 13.17 3.47
C GLU A 206 0.53 12.70 2.02
N VAL A 207 0.06 13.58 1.15
CA VAL A 207 0.00 13.34 -0.30
C VAL A 207 1.10 14.14 -0.96
N ARG A 208 1.95 13.47 -1.73
CA ARG A 208 3.12 14.06 -2.38
C ARG A 208 3.04 13.86 -3.88
N TYR A 209 3.45 14.88 -4.64
CA TYR A 209 3.52 14.80 -6.10
C TYR A 209 4.67 13.88 -6.53
N ILE A 210 4.37 12.89 -7.36
CA ILE A 210 5.30 11.88 -7.88
C ILE A 210 5.36 11.87 -9.41
N GLY A 211 4.83 12.91 -10.06
CA GLY A 211 4.96 13.04 -11.51
C GLY A 211 6.44 13.17 -11.91
N PRO A 212 6.80 12.73 -13.12
CA PRO A 212 8.19 12.76 -13.59
C PRO A 212 8.70 14.17 -13.89
N ASN A 213 7.79 15.10 -14.20
CA ASN A 213 8.10 16.47 -14.59
C ASN A 213 7.30 17.44 -13.71
N GLU A 214 7.69 18.72 -13.74
CA GLU A 214 6.91 19.78 -13.11
C GLU A 214 5.49 19.86 -13.70
N LEU A 215 4.48 19.96 -12.83
CA LEU A 215 3.10 20.25 -13.21
C LEU A 215 2.89 21.76 -13.09
N PRO A 216 2.78 22.49 -14.22
CA PRO A 216 2.74 23.95 -14.21
C PRO A 216 1.37 24.50 -13.81
N GLY A 217 1.39 25.72 -13.29
CA GLY A 217 0.22 26.59 -13.09
C GLY A 217 -0.47 26.43 -11.73
N PRO A 218 -1.61 27.12 -11.54
CA PRO A 218 -2.47 26.87 -10.39
C PRO A 218 -3.04 25.46 -10.48
N VAL A 219 -2.68 24.61 -9.53
CA VAL A 219 -3.13 23.22 -9.47
C VAL A 219 -4.48 23.12 -8.75
N ASN A 220 -5.46 22.53 -9.44
CA ASN A 220 -6.74 22.15 -8.87
C ASN A 220 -6.64 20.73 -8.28
N CYS A 221 -6.81 20.61 -6.96
CA CYS A 221 -6.62 19.35 -6.26
C CYS A 221 -7.56 18.23 -6.73
N SER A 222 -8.81 18.53 -7.12
CA SER A 222 -9.76 17.50 -7.59
C SER A 222 -9.54 17.10 -9.05
N GLN A 223 -9.03 18.01 -9.88
CA GLN A 223 -8.92 17.78 -11.32
C GLN A 223 -7.54 17.34 -11.77
N ASP A 224 -6.48 17.85 -11.14
CA ASP A 224 -5.11 17.66 -11.63
C ASP A 224 -4.33 16.59 -10.86
N ILE A 225 -4.77 16.25 -9.64
CA ILE A 225 -4.10 15.29 -8.78
C ILE A 225 -4.85 13.96 -8.78
N ARG A 226 -4.12 12.86 -8.97
CA ARG A 226 -4.65 11.49 -8.91
C ARG A 226 -3.78 10.61 -8.04
N ILE A 227 -4.44 9.86 -7.14
CA ILE A 227 -3.82 8.78 -6.36
C ILE A 227 -4.26 7.42 -6.90
N SER A 228 -3.68 6.33 -6.40
CA SER A 228 -4.14 4.98 -6.72
C SER A 228 -4.91 4.37 -5.55
N TYR A 229 -6.06 3.77 -5.84
CA TYR A 229 -6.93 3.12 -4.86
C TYR A 229 -6.67 1.60 -4.82
N CYS A 230 -5.93 1.09 -5.80
CA CYS A 230 -5.55 -0.31 -5.89
C CYS A 230 -4.12 -0.41 -6.43
N SER A 231 -3.46 -1.55 -6.18
CA SER A 231 -2.07 -1.75 -6.61
C SER A 231 -1.93 -1.68 -8.14
N PRO A 232 -0.98 -0.87 -8.67
CA PRO A 232 -0.74 -0.75 -10.11
C PRO A 232 -0.11 -2.01 -10.72
N LEU A 233 0.37 -2.95 -9.88
CA LEU A 233 0.88 -4.25 -10.32
C LEU A 233 -0.24 -5.19 -10.78
N LYS A 234 -1.47 -5.05 -10.28
CA LYS A 234 -2.60 -5.89 -10.72
C LYS A 234 -2.90 -5.66 -12.20
N ASP A 235 -3.39 -6.67 -12.90
CA ASP A 235 -3.80 -6.54 -14.30
C ASP A 235 -5.07 -5.69 -14.43
N THR A 236 -5.36 -5.19 -15.64
CA THR A 236 -6.46 -4.25 -15.87
C THR A 236 -7.83 -4.83 -15.49
N PRO A 237 -8.18 -6.07 -15.87
CA PRO A 237 -9.44 -6.68 -15.43
C PRO A 237 -9.58 -6.73 -13.90
N THR A 238 -8.51 -7.09 -13.18
CA THR A 238 -8.54 -7.12 -11.71
C THR A 238 -8.68 -5.72 -11.11
N ARG A 239 -7.95 -4.72 -11.64
CA ARG A 239 -8.10 -3.32 -11.19
C ARG A 239 -9.53 -2.83 -11.41
N GLN A 240 -10.10 -3.03 -12.61
CA GLN A 240 -11.48 -2.63 -12.91
C GLN A 240 -12.50 -3.34 -12.03
N LYS A 241 -12.28 -4.62 -11.70
CA LYS A 241 -13.13 -5.36 -10.77
C LYS A 241 -13.10 -4.71 -9.38
N ILE A 242 -11.91 -4.46 -8.82
CA ILE A 242 -11.76 -3.81 -7.52
C ILE A 242 -12.45 -2.45 -7.49
N LEU A 243 -12.25 -1.62 -8.53
CA LEU A 243 -12.82 -0.28 -8.60
C LEU A 243 -14.35 -0.32 -8.69
N ARG A 244 -14.92 -1.21 -9.49
CA ARG A 244 -16.39 -1.38 -9.58
C ARG A 244 -17.00 -1.92 -8.30
N GLU A 245 -16.37 -2.92 -7.67
CA GLU A 245 -16.91 -3.56 -6.45
C GLU A 245 -16.77 -2.67 -5.20
N SER A 246 -15.68 -1.90 -5.10
CA SER A 246 -15.41 -1.10 -3.90
C SER A 246 -15.92 0.34 -4.02
N TYR A 247 -15.84 0.92 -5.22
CA TYR A 247 -16.05 2.36 -5.48
C TYR A 247 -17.07 2.66 -6.60
N TYR A 248 -17.70 1.64 -7.19
CA TYR A 248 -18.80 1.79 -8.17
C TYR A 248 -18.50 2.57 -9.45
N PHE A 249 -17.23 2.70 -9.84
CA PHE A 249 -16.87 3.35 -11.11
C PHE A 249 -15.96 2.47 -11.98
N THR A 250 -15.90 2.82 -13.27
CA THR A 250 -14.97 2.22 -14.24
C THR A 250 -13.86 3.22 -14.56
N CYS A 251 -12.60 2.79 -14.49
CA CYS A 251 -11.47 3.68 -14.75
C CYS A 251 -11.19 3.78 -16.25
N HIS A 252 -11.07 5.00 -16.77
CA HIS A 252 -10.77 5.29 -18.18
C HIS A 252 -9.40 5.97 -18.36
N CYS A 253 -8.47 5.78 -17.41
CA CYS A 253 -7.12 6.36 -17.54
C CYS A 253 -6.32 5.73 -18.69
N SER A 254 -5.22 6.39 -19.09
CA SER A 254 -4.38 5.95 -20.21
C SER A 254 -3.95 4.48 -20.08
N LYS A 255 -3.54 4.02 -18.89
CA LYS A 255 -3.17 2.62 -18.64
C LYS A 255 -4.32 1.62 -18.80
N CYS A 256 -5.56 2.02 -18.55
CA CYS A 256 -6.73 1.14 -18.73
C CYS A 256 -7.23 1.12 -20.18
N ASN A 257 -7.03 2.20 -20.93
CA ASN A 257 -7.44 2.33 -22.33
C ASN A 257 -6.36 1.90 -23.33
N ARG A 258 -5.11 1.70 -22.89
CA ARG A 258 -4.04 1.12 -23.72
C ARG A 258 -4.44 -0.27 -24.22
N ASP A 259 -3.90 -0.62 -25.39
CA ASP A 259 -4.06 -1.95 -25.97
C ASP A 259 -3.75 -3.06 -24.93
N PRO A 260 -4.67 -4.01 -24.70
CA PRO A 260 -4.49 -5.18 -23.83
C PRO A 260 -3.19 -5.96 -24.07
N ASP A 261 -2.57 -5.84 -25.25
CA ASP A 261 -1.42 -6.64 -25.68
C ASP A 261 -0.02 -6.16 -25.21
N THR A 262 0.06 -5.26 -24.22
CA THR A 262 1.37 -4.62 -23.92
C THR A 262 1.91 -4.74 -22.49
N LEU A 263 1.09 -4.79 -21.43
CA LEU A 263 1.59 -4.97 -20.04
C LEU A 263 0.92 -6.13 -19.29
N ASP A 264 -0.39 -6.30 -19.45
CA ASP A 264 -1.12 -7.35 -18.74
C ASP A 264 -0.76 -8.76 -19.24
N LEU A 265 -0.38 -8.90 -20.52
CA LEU A 265 0.19 -10.15 -21.02
C LEU A 265 1.46 -10.54 -20.26
N TYR A 266 2.36 -9.59 -20.01
CA TYR A 266 3.59 -9.84 -19.26
C TYR A 266 3.29 -10.24 -17.80
N LYS A 267 2.33 -9.56 -17.16
CA LYS A 267 1.92 -9.87 -15.78
C LYS A 267 1.37 -11.29 -15.65
N ASN A 268 0.57 -11.72 -16.63
CA ASN A 268 -0.15 -12.99 -16.59
C ASN A 268 0.71 -14.19 -17.01
N GLY A 269 1.69 -13.97 -17.90
CA GLY A 269 2.64 -15.01 -18.28
C GLY A 269 3.84 -14.44 -19.03
N SER A 270 5.01 -14.48 -18.41
CA SER A 270 6.27 -14.09 -19.05
C SER A 270 7.27 -15.24 -19.04
N LEU A 271 7.53 -15.85 -20.19
CA LEU A 271 8.59 -16.84 -20.37
C LEU A 271 9.94 -16.14 -20.52
N LYS A 272 11.00 -16.70 -19.93
CA LYS A 272 12.38 -16.23 -20.09
C LYS A 272 12.97 -16.84 -21.36
N CYS A 273 13.32 -16.00 -22.33
CA CYS A 273 13.89 -16.46 -23.60
C CYS A 273 15.22 -17.22 -23.37
N ALA A 274 15.33 -18.44 -23.90
CA ALA A 274 16.53 -19.27 -23.76
C ALA A 274 17.79 -18.67 -24.40
N LYS A 275 17.65 -17.82 -25.43
CA LYS A 275 18.78 -17.19 -26.13
C LYS A 275 19.26 -15.89 -25.50
N CYS A 276 18.34 -14.99 -25.14
CA CYS A 276 18.69 -13.63 -24.71
C CYS A 276 18.20 -13.26 -23.30
N GLY A 277 17.48 -14.15 -22.62
CA GLY A 277 16.94 -13.94 -21.28
C GLY A 277 15.81 -12.91 -21.19
N LYS A 278 15.40 -12.26 -22.29
CA LYS A 278 14.30 -11.28 -22.30
C LYS A 278 12.94 -11.97 -22.16
N ALA A 279 11.97 -11.23 -21.63
CA ALA A 279 10.59 -11.68 -21.48
C ALA A 279 9.91 -11.96 -22.83
N VAL A 280 9.27 -13.12 -22.93
CA VAL A 280 8.36 -13.50 -24.02
C VAL A 280 6.96 -13.61 -23.41
N PRO A 281 6.05 -12.66 -23.69
CA PRO A 281 4.70 -12.71 -23.14
C PRO A 281 3.93 -13.90 -23.75
N ILE A 282 3.24 -14.65 -22.90
CA ILE A 282 2.46 -15.82 -23.28
C ILE A 282 0.97 -15.45 -23.29
N PRO A 283 0.29 -15.47 -24.46
CA PRO A 283 -1.15 -15.22 -24.53
C PRO A 283 -1.96 -16.26 -23.76
N LYS A 284 -3.16 -15.87 -23.26
CA LYS A 284 -4.08 -16.77 -22.56
C LYS A 284 -4.52 -17.96 -23.42
N GLU A 285 -4.78 -17.70 -24.70
CA GLU A 285 -5.01 -18.74 -25.70
C GLU A 285 -3.70 -19.02 -26.43
N ILE A 286 -3.04 -20.12 -26.06
CA ILE A 286 -1.80 -20.54 -26.71
C ILE A 286 -2.16 -21.00 -28.12
N ARG A 287 -1.96 -20.15 -29.13
CA ARG A 287 -1.78 -20.60 -30.52
C ARG A 287 -0.30 -20.99 -30.65
N PRO A 288 0.07 -22.27 -30.49
CA PRO A 288 1.47 -22.66 -30.23
C PRO A 288 2.35 -22.57 -31.49
N LYS A 289 1.74 -22.37 -32.66
CA LYS A 289 2.47 -22.30 -33.92
C LYS A 289 3.08 -20.89 -34.07
N ASN A 290 4.38 -20.79 -33.81
CA ASN A 290 5.27 -19.64 -34.07
C ASN A 290 5.43 -18.58 -32.96
N LEU A 291 5.40 -18.96 -31.67
CA LEU A 291 5.79 -18.01 -30.62
C LEU A 291 7.30 -17.72 -30.71
N LYS A 292 7.67 -16.47 -30.95
CA LYS A 292 9.06 -16.01 -31.05
C LYS A 292 9.35 -14.92 -30.04
N CYS A 293 10.58 -14.90 -29.54
CA CYS A 293 11.06 -13.77 -28.75
C CYS A 293 11.03 -12.49 -29.58
N ARG A 294 10.33 -11.46 -29.10
CA ARG A 294 10.22 -10.17 -29.79
C ARG A 294 11.58 -9.47 -29.99
N GLN A 295 12.60 -9.83 -29.21
CA GLN A 295 13.90 -9.15 -29.22
C GLN A 295 15.00 -9.85 -30.02
N CYS A 296 15.02 -11.18 -30.05
CA CYS A 296 16.07 -11.93 -30.77
C CYS A 296 15.51 -12.91 -31.79
N HIS A 297 14.18 -12.90 -31.99
CA HIS A 297 13.43 -13.77 -32.90
C HIS A 297 13.59 -15.28 -32.66
N PHE A 298 14.23 -15.67 -31.56
CA PHE A 298 14.37 -17.06 -31.16
C PHE A 298 13.00 -17.71 -30.99
N GLU A 299 12.82 -18.85 -31.63
CA GLU A 299 11.59 -19.62 -31.58
C GLU A 299 11.47 -20.37 -30.26
N VAL A 300 10.33 -20.20 -29.59
CA VAL A 300 10.06 -20.89 -28.34
C VAL A 300 9.66 -22.32 -28.66
N THR A 301 10.45 -23.28 -28.19
CA THR A 301 10.17 -24.70 -28.44
C THR A 301 8.96 -25.19 -27.61
N PRO A 302 8.24 -26.23 -28.08
CA PRO A 302 7.15 -26.84 -27.31
C PRO A 302 7.57 -27.32 -25.91
N GLU A 303 8.80 -27.81 -25.75
CA GLU A 303 9.35 -28.24 -24.47
C GLU A 303 9.46 -27.06 -23.50
N LYS A 304 9.93 -25.89 -23.97
CA LYS A 304 9.99 -24.69 -23.12
C LYS A 304 8.64 -24.13 -22.76
N LEU A 305 7.64 -24.24 -23.63
CA LEU A 305 6.26 -23.92 -23.27
C LEU A 305 5.71 -24.88 -22.21
N LYS A 306 6.06 -26.17 -22.27
CA LYS A 306 5.68 -27.16 -21.26
C LYS A 306 6.35 -26.88 -19.91
N ASP A 307 7.66 -26.62 -19.90
CA ASP A 307 8.42 -26.26 -18.70
C ASP A 307 7.84 -25.00 -18.04
N PHE A 308 7.52 -23.98 -18.85
CA PHE A 308 6.91 -22.74 -18.39
C PHE A 308 5.54 -23.00 -17.76
N SER A 309 4.69 -23.78 -18.43
CA SER A 309 3.33 -24.09 -17.93
C SER A 309 3.38 -24.84 -16.60
N LEU A 310 4.29 -25.80 -16.45
CA LEU A 310 4.49 -26.54 -15.20
C LEU A 310 5.01 -25.61 -14.09
N SER A 311 6.04 -24.81 -14.38
CA SER A 311 6.61 -23.85 -13.43
C SER A 311 5.56 -22.86 -12.96
N LYS A 312 4.73 -22.37 -13.87
CA LYS A 312 3.63 -21.45 -13.58
C LYS A 312 2.58 -22.09 -12.67
N GLN A 313 2.18 -23.33 -12.94
CA GLN A 313 1.23 -24.05 -12.10
C GLN A 313 1.75 -24.24 -10.67
N ILE A 314 3.03 -24.59 -10.52
CA ILE A 314 3.68 -24.74 -9.21
C ILE A 314 3.76 -23.40 -8.48
N LEU A 315 4.20 -22.34 -9.17
CA LEU A 315 4.28 -21.00 -8.60
C LEU A 315 2.92 -20.48 -8.13
N THR A 316 1.85 -20.70 -8.89
CA THR A 316 0.50 -20.28 -8.48
C THR A 316 0.07 -20.97 -7.19
N LYS A 317 0.26 -22.30 -7.08
CA LYS A 317 -0.04 -23.03 -5.84
C LYS A 317 0.78 -22.54 -4.65
N LEU A 318 2.07 -22.27 -4.85
CA LEU A 318 2.95 -21.74 -3.82
C LEU A 318 2.51 -20.34 -3.39
N SER A 319 2.27 -19.44 -4.35
CA SER A 319 1.79 -18.07 -4.10
C SER A 319 0.47 -18.08 -3.30
N ASP A 320 -0.49 -18.92 -3.66
CA ASP A 320 -1.77 -19.00 -2.96
C ASP A 320 -1.64 -19.52 -1.53
N SER A 321 -0.66 -20.40 -1.26
CA SER A 321 -0.34 -20.87 0.10
C SER A 321 0.31 -19.77 0.92
N LEU A 322 1.28 -19.05 0.36
CA LEU A 322 1.99 -17.95 1.02
C LEU A 322 1.05 -16.79 1.40
N VAL A 323 0.07 -16.49 0.54
CA VAL A 323 -0.92 -15.44 0.82
C VAL A 323 -1.91 -15.84 1.91
N ARG A 324 -2.27 -17.14 2.01
CA ARG A 324 -3.28 -17.61 2.97
C ARG A 324 -2.75 -17.86 4.37
N GLU A 325 -1.55 -18.42 4.49
CA GLU A 325 -1.07 -18.97 5.76
C GLU A 325 -0.12 -18.04 6.51
N GLU A 326 0.33 -16.93 5.90
CA GLU A 326 1.36 -16.01 6.44
C GLU A 326 2.61 -16.75 6.98
N ARG A 327 2.88 -17.97 6.49
CA ARG A 327 3.99 -18.80 6.96
C ARG A 327 5.31 -18.35 6.35
N PRO A 328 6.43 -18.46 7.09
CA PRO A 328 7.75 -18.31 6.52
C PRO A 328 7.96 -19.31 5.36
N LEU A 329 8.61 -18.84 4.30
CA LEU A 329 8.93 -19.69 3.15
C LEU A 329 10.01 -20.71 3.53
N SER A 330 9.79 -21.99 3.21
CA SER A 330 10.77 -23.05 3.48
C SER A 330 11.95 -23.02 2.50
N LYS A 331 13.06 -23.69 2.85
CA LYS A 331 14.18 -23.93 1.92
C LYS A 331 13.75 -24.66 0.63
N SER A 332 12.80 -25.59 0.72
CA SER A 332 12.23 -26.25 -0.47
C SER A 332 11.43 -25.28 -1.33
N GLY A 333 10.68 -24.35 -0.72
CA GLY A 333 9.99 -23.27 -1.42
C GLY A 333 10.97 -22.34 -2.14
N LEU A 334 12.08 -21.97 -1.51
CA LEU A 334 13.16 -21.20 -2.16
C LEU A 334 13.72 -21.92 -3.39
N ALA A 335 14.04 -23.21 -3.26
CA ALA A 335 14.54 -24.01 -4.38
C ALA A 335 13.55 -24.06 -5.56
N VAL A 336 12.25 -24.15 -5.28
CA VAL A 336 11.19 -24.10 -6.31
C VAL A 336 11.19 -22.75 -7.03
N ILE A 337 11.29 -21.64 -6.30
CA ILE A 337 11.29 -20.29 -6.87
C ILE A 337 12.52 -20.10 -7.77
N HIS A 338 13.71 -20.44 -7.29
CA HIS A 338 14.94 -20.32 -8.08
C HIS A 338 14.94 -21.20 -9.32
N SER A 339 14.37 -22.41 -9.24
CA SER A 339 14.19 -23.27 -10.41
C SER A 339 13.24 -22.64 -11.43
N ALA A 340 12.18 -21.99 -10.95
CA ALA A 340 11.23 -21.30 -11.82
C ALA A 340 11.82 -20.04 -12.46
N GLU A 341 12.74 -19.32 -11.82
CA GLU A 341 13.45 -18.15 -12.40
C GLU A 341 14.28 -18.49 -13.65
N GLU A 342 14.59 -19.76 -13.88
CA GLU A 342 15.27 -20.20 -15.10
C GLU A 342 14.36 -20.29 -16.32
N VAL A 343 13.04 -20.35 -16.11
CA VAL A 343 12.05 -20.50 -17.18
C VAL A 343 11.03 -19.36 -17.22
N VAL A 344 10.67 -18.82 -16.07
CA VAL A 344 9.71 -17.73 -15.89
C VAL A 344 10.50 -16.44 -15.69
N HIS A 345 10.19 -15.42 -16.49
CA HIS A 345 10.83 -14.11 -16.38
C HIS A 345 10.21 -13.34 -15.20
N PRO A 346 10.98 -12.52 -14.45
CA PRO A 346 10.49 -11.73 -13.30
C PRO A 346 9.35 -10.75 -13.60
N TYR A 347 9.01 -10.53 -14.88
CA TYR A 347 7.85 -9.72 -15.26
C TYR A 347 6.54 -10.46 -14.98
N ASP A 348 6.55 -11.78 -14.88
CA ASP A 348 5.40 -12.54 -14.43
C ASP A 348 5.06 -12.18 -12.97
N LEU A 349 3.81 -11.75 -12.73
CA LEU A 349 3.40 -11.22 -11.43
C LEU A 349 3.40 -12.29 -10.33
N THR A 350 3.12 -13.55 -10.67
CA THR A 350 3.16 -14.63 -9.68
C THR A 350 4.59 -14.93 -9.27
N LEU A 351 5.54 -14.95 -10.22
CA LEU A 351 6.95 -15.05 -9.86
C LEU A 351 7.37 -13.84 -9.02
N LEU A 352 6.98 -12.62 -9.38
CA LEU A 352 7.31 -11.42 -8.60
C LEU A 352 6.84 -11.51 -7.13
N VAL A 353 5.59 -11.93 -6.89
CA VAL A 353 5.07 -12.15 -5.53
C VAL A 353 5.87 -13.21 -4.77
N CYS A 354 6.23 -14.31 -5.44
CA CYS A 354 7.08 -15.34 -4.85
C CYS A 354 8.48 -14.80 -4.52
N LEU A 355 9.09 -14.00 -5.41
CA LEU A 355 10.39 -13.37 -5.18
C LEU A 355 10.35 -12.45 -3.97
N GLU A 356 9.30 -11.66 -3.79
CA GLU A 356 9.12 -10.78 -2.61
C GLU A 356 9.23 -11.56 -1.31
N LYS A 357 8.60 -12.74 -1.23
CA LYS A 357 8.69 -13.65 -0.09
C LYS A 357 10.04 -14.36 0.00
N ALA A 358 10.63 -14.75 -1.12
CA ALA A 358 11.95 -15.37 -1.18
C ALA A 358 13.03 -14.46 -0.58
N SER A 359 13.04 -13.18 -0.98
CA SER A 359 14.02 -12.21 -0.50
C SER A 359 14.01 -12.04 1.03
N LEU A 360 12.83 -12.08 1.65
CA LEU A 360 12.72 -12.02 3.11
C LEU A 360 13.22 -13.31 3.77
N ALA A 361 12.85 -14.48 3.24
CA ALA A 361 13.30 -15.76 3.77
C ALA A 361 14.82 -15.98 3.63
N GLU A 362 15.43 -15.51 2.54
CA GLU A 362 16.88 -15.53 2.34
C GLU A 362 17.60 -14.65 3.37
N LEU A 363 17.05 -13.48 3.69
CA LEU A 363 17.56 -12.63 4.77
C LEU A 363 17.49 -13.33 6.14
N ASP A 364 16.36 -13.98 6.44
CA ASP A 364 16.18 -14.75 7.68
C ASP A 364 17.17 -15.92 7.78
N HIS A 365 17.48 -16.54 6.64
CA HIS A 365 18.49 -17.60 6.53
C HIS A 365 19.93 -17.08 6.40
N LYS A 366 20.13 -15.75 6.39
CA LYS A 366 21.43 -15.09 6.23
C LYS A 366 22.14 -15.42 4.91
N ASP A 367 21.40 -15.80 3.87
CA ASP A 367 21.93 -15.95 2.52
C ASP A 367 21.88 -14.61 1.78
N PHE A 368 22.82 -13.72 2.14
CA PHE A 368 22.86 -12.35 1.60
C PHE A 368 23.14 -12.31 0.08
N ARG A 369 23.83 -13.31 -0.46
CA ARG A 369 24.12 -13.39 -1.90
C ARG A 369 22.86 -13.74 -2.68
N ALA A 370 22.09 -14.73 -2.22
CA ALA A 370 20.81 -15.08 -2.80
C ALA A 370 19.82 -13.90 -2.67
N ALA A 371 19.71 -13.30 -1.48
CA ALA A 371 18.88 -12.12 -1.24
C ALA A 371 19.20 -10.96 -2.20
N LEU A 372 20.48 -10.70 -2.49
CA LEU A 372 20.89 -9.66 -3.45
C LEU A 372 20.44 -10.01 -4.87
N LYS A 373 20.65 -11.26 -5.31
CA LYS A 373 20.22 -11.74 -6.64
C LYS A 373 18.70 -11.62 -6.80
N THR A 374 17.94 -12.08 -5.81
CA THR A 374 16.48 -12.02 -5.77
C THR A 374 15.97 -10.57 -5.80
N SER A 375 16.58 -9.68 -5.01
CA SER A 375 16.23 -8.25 -4.99
C SER A 375 16.50 -7.57 -6.34
N LEU A 376 17.60 -7.93 -7.03
CA LEU A 376 17.89 -7.42 -8.38
C LEU A 376 16.88 -7.92 -9.42
N ALA A 377 16.36 -9.14 -9.27
CA ALA A 377 15.29 -9.66 -10.14
C ALA A 377 13.97 -8.91 -9.91
N GLN A 378 13.58 -8.65 -8.65
CA GLN A 378 12.41 -7.83 -8.31
C GLN A 378 12.53 -6.41 -8.87
N MET A 379 13.68 -5.76 -8.70
CA MET A 379 13.92 -4.41 -9.17
C MET A 379 13.69 -4.27 -10.69
N LYS A 380 14.08 -5.27 -11.49
CA LYS A 380 13.81 -5.28 -12.94
C LYS A 380 12.31 -5.25 -13.23
N ALA A 381 11.51 -6.01 -12.49
CA ALA A 381 10.06 -6.03 -12.66
C ALA A 381 9.42 -4.73 -12.19
N TYR A 382 9.88 -4.19 -11.05
CA TYR A 382 9.40 -2.92 -10.52
C TYR A 382 9.68 -1.76 -11.47
N GLN A 383 10.89 -1.69 -12.06
CA GLN A 383 11.24 -0.70 -13.08
C GLN A 383 10.35 -0.80 -14.32
N PHE A 384 9.84 -1.99 -14.65
CA PHE A 384 8.95 -2.20 -15.78
C PHE A 384 7.49 -1.80 -15.49
N TYR A 385 7.03 -1.91 -14.24
CA TYR A 385 5.60 -1.74 -13.90
C TYR A 385 5.23 -0.48 -13.13
N TYR A 386 6.13 0.05 -12.31
CA TYR A 386 5.88 1.24 -11.51
C TYR A 386 6.13 2.52 -12.30
N PRO A 387 5.48 3.64 -11.91
CA PRO A 387 5.82 4.96 -12.44
C PRO A 387 7.26 5.33 -12.09
N SER A 388 7.72 6.48 -12.62
CA SER A 388 9.09 6.97 -12.43
C SER A 388 9.51 7.03 -10.96
N PHE A 389 8.58 7.43 -10.08
CA PHE A 389 8.78 7.45 -8.64
C PHE A 389 7.75 6.57 -7.93
N HIS A 390 8.23 5.61 -7.14
CA HIS A 390 7.36 4.75 -6.34
C HIS A 390 8.11 4.21 -5.13
N VAL A 391 7.43 4.10 -3.99
CA VAL A 391 8.07 3.64 -2.75
C VAL A 391 8.75 2.27 -2.89
N ASN A 392 8.08 1.31 -3.52
CA ASN A 392 8.65 -0.04 -3.68
C ASN A 392 9.96 -0.04 -4.50
N MET A 393 10.16 0.94 -5.40
CA MET A 393 11.45 1.15 -6.07
C MET A 393 12.52 1.69 -5.10
N GLY A 394 12.16 2.65 -4.25
CA GLY A 394 13.06 3.16 -3.22
C GLY A 394 13.47 2.09 -2.20
N VAL A 395 12.51 1.31 -1.69
CA VAL A 395 12.75 0.25 -0.71
C VAL A 395 13.60 -0.88 -1.30
N VAL A 396 13.35 -1.32 -2.55
CA VAL A 396 14.19 -2.37 -3.17
C VAL A 396 15.60 -1.87 -3.42
N HIS A 397 15.78 -0.62 -3.84
CA HIS A 397 17.11 -0.01 -3.99
C HIS A 397 17.84 0.10 -2.66
N MET A 398 17.15 0.52 -1.59
CA MET A 398 17.71 0.56 -0.24
C MET A 398 18.17 -0.82 0.23
N ARG A 399 17.36 -1.86 -0.01
CA ARG A 399 17.71 -3.26 0.30
C ARG A 399 18.92 -3.74 -0.49
N ILE A 400 18.96 -3.50 -1.80
CA ILE A 400 20.09 -3.86 -2.67
C ILE A 400 21.36 -3.16 -2.18
N GLY A 401 21.29 -1.86 -1.88
CA GLY A 401 22.41 -1.08 -1.38
C GLY A 401 22.98 -1.65 -0.08
N LYS A 402 22.10 -1.95 0.89
CA LYS A 402 22.49 -2.57 2.16
C LYS A 402 23.14 -3.94 1.98
N LEU A 403 22.57 -4.81 1.14
CA LEU A 403 23.13 -6.13 0.83
C LEU A 403 24.47 -6.03 0.11
N ALA A 404 24.59 -5.11 -0.85
CA ALA A 404 25.81 -4.89 -1.61
C ALA A 404 26.95 -4.37 -0.72
N SER A 405 26.69 -3.42 0.19
CA SER A 405 27.69 -2.94 1.16
C SER A 405 28.14 -4.08 2.07
N HIS A 406 27.20 -4.88 2.60
CA HIS A 406 27.53 -6.05 3.41
C HIS A 406 28.42 -7.07 2.68
N LEU A 407 28.23 -7.22 1.36
CA LEU A 407 29.03 -8.12 0.52
C LEU A 407 30.33 -7.48 -0.01
N GLY A 408 30.66 -6.26 0.41
CA GLY A 408 31.88 -5.54 0.00
C GLY A 408 31.82 -4.88 -1.38
N HIS A 409 30.64 -4.81 -2.00
CA HIS A 409 30.45 -4.17 -3.31
C HIS A 409 30.17 -2.66 -3.16
N ILE A 410 31.12 -1.92 -2.59
CA ILE A 410 30.93 -0.53 -2.09
C ILE A 410 30.41 0.44 -3.15
N LYS A 411 31.03 0.50 -4.35
CA LYS A 411 30.57 1.39 -5.43
C LYS A 411 29.13 1.09 -5.87
N PHE A 412 28.80 -0.20 -5.98
CA PHE A 412 27.46 -0.65 -6.35
C PHE A 412 26.44 -0.35 -5.26
N ALA A 413 26.85 -0.47 -3.99
CA ALA A 413 26.03 -0.10 -2.84
C ALA A 413 25.67 1.39 -2.85
N SER A 414 26.66 2.28 -3.00
CA SER A 414 26.45 3.74 -3.06
C SER A 414 25.47 4.12 -4.16
N GLN A 415 25.67 3.63 -5.38
CA GLN A 415 24.80 3.90 -6.53
C GLN A 415 23.34 3.50 -6.28
N HIS A 416 23.12 2.38 -5.57
CA HIS A 416 21.78 1.93 -5.24
C HIS A 416 21.17 2.72 -4.08
N LEU A 417 21.95 3.14 -3.09
CA LEU A 417 21.47 3.99 -2.00
C LEU A 417 21.12 5.40 -2.48
N GLU A 418 21.89 5.97 -3.40
CA GLU A 418 21.57 7.26 -4.06
C GLU A 418 20.24 7.18 -4.84
N LYS A 419 20.00 6.08 -5.56
CA LYS A 419 18.70 5.84 -6.22
C LYS A 419 17.57 5.62 -5.22
N ALA A 420 17.85 5.00 -4.07
CA ALA A 420 16.87 4.87 -3.00
C ALA A 420 16.52 6.26 -2.43
N GLU A 421 17.51 7.13 -2.27
CA GLU A 421 17.34 8.51 -1.81
C GLU A 421 16.45 9.30 -2.75
N GLU A 422 16.70 9.27 -4.06
CA GLU A 422 15.88 9.94 -5.06
C GLU A 422 14.40 9.53 -4.94
N GLN A 423 14.14 8.23 -4.89
CA GLN A 423 12.79 7.66 -4.81
C GLN A 423 12.09 8.01 -3.49
N LEU A 424 12.77 7.83 -2.35
CA LEU A 424 12.19 8.01 -1.02
C LEU A 424 12.07 9.49 -0.64
N PHE A 425 12.99 10.35 -1.09
CA PHE A 425 12.85 11.80 -0.92
C PHE A 425 11.60 12.32 -1.63
N ILE A 426 11.34 11.89 -2.86
CA ILE A 426 10.15 12.32 -3.61
C ILE A 426 8.87 11.78 -2.95
N THR A 427 8.82 10.48 -2.66
CA THR A 427 7.61 9.82 -2.16
C THR A 427 7.28 10.12 -0.70
N HIS A 428 8.28 10.35 0.16
CA HIS A 428 8.10 10.54 1.61
C HIS A 428 8.56 11.91 2.12
N GLY A 429 9.53 12.53 1.47
CA GLY A 429 10.19 13.73 1.96
C GLY A 429 11.26 13.43 3.01
N SER A 430 12.14 14.41 3.22
CA SER A 430 13.28 14.26 4.13
C SER A 430 12.89 14.13 5.60
N ASN A 431 11.70 14.56 6.03
CA ASN A 431 11.28 14.49 7.44
C ASN A 431 10.62 13.16 7.83
N HIS A 432 10.39 12.25 6.87
CA HIS A 432 9.71 11.00 7.14
C HIS A 432 10.58 10.02 7.95
N THR A 433 9.95 9.18 8.76
CA THR A 433 10.63 8.18 9.61
C THR A 433 11.46 7.21 8.79
N LEU A 434 10.88 6.59 7.75
CA LEU A 434 11.61 5.73 6.80
C LEU A 434 12.88 6.41 6.24
N TYR A 435 12.79 7.69 5.86
CA TYR A 435 13.93 8.42 5.30
C TYR A 435 15.01 8.68 6.37
N GLN A 436 14.64 9.27 7.51
CA GLN A 436 15.59 9.66 8.56
C GLN A 436 16.17 8.48 9.35
N ARG A 437 15.34 7.51 9.70
CA ARG A 437 15.73 6.37 10.55
C ARG A 437 16.46 5.30 9.75
N ASP A 438 15.98 4.98 8.56
CA ASP A 438 16.42 3.78 7.84
C ASP A 438 17.37 4.11 6.69
N LEU A 439 17.13 5.19 5.93
CA LEU A 439 17.93 5.50 4.74
C LEU A 439 19.16 6.39 5.05
N VAL A 440 19.00 7.47 5.81
CA VAL A 440 20.08 8.43 6.11
C VAL A 440 21.33 7.77 6.73
N PRO A 441 21.21 6.84 7.71
CA PRO A 441 22.38 6.13 8.22
C PRO A 441 23.10 5.33 7.14
N LEU A 442 22.37 4.61 6.28
CA LEU A 442 22.95 3.82 5.20
C LEU A 442 23.70 4.69 4.18
N LEU A 443 23.15 5.85 3.82
CA LEU A 443 23.82 6.81 2.93
C LEU A 443 25.12 7.34 3.53
N ARG A 444 25.08 7.69 4.83
CA ARG A 444 26.27 8.18 5.54
C ARG A 444 27.39 7.14 5.54
N ASP A 445 27.05 5.91 5.87
CA ASP A 445 27.99 4.80 5.94
C ASP A 445 28.57 4.50 4.56
N ALA A 446 27.72 4.41 3.52
CA ALA A 446 28.17 4.16 2.15
C ALA A 446 29.08 5.27 1.61
N HIS A 447 28.78 6.55 1.87
CA HIS A 447 29.65 7.66 1.47
C HIS A 447 31.00 7.62 2.20
N GLN A 448 31.02 7.23 3.48
CA GLN A 448 32.26 7.08 4.23
C GLN A 448 33.10 5.91 3.68
N GLU A 449 32.49 4.76 3.42
CA GLU A 449 33.14 3.60 2.82
C GLU A 449 33.69 3.92 1.43
N LEU A 450 32.94 4.66 0.60
CA LEU A 450 33.37 5.05 -0.74
C LEU A 450 34.58 5.99 -0.71
N ARG A 451 34.60 6.96 0.21
CA ARG A 451 35.76 7.83 0.43
C ARG A 451 37.00 7.04 0.84
N ASN A 452 36.84 6.09 1.76
CA ASN A 452 37.93 5.24 2.21
C ASN A 452 38.44 4.33 1.07
N PHE A 453 37.55 3.82 0.23
CA PHE A 453 37.89 2.98 -0.93
C PHE A 453 38.62 3.76 -2.02
N GLY A 454 38.29 5.05 -2.24
CA GLY A 454 38.95 5.89 -3.23
C GLY A 454 40.30 6.47 -2.78
N ALA A 455 40.63 6.35 -1.49
CA ALA A 455 41.91 6.78 -0.91
C ALA A 455 42.96 5.65 -0.84
N GLN A 456 42.57 4.41 -1.17
CA GLN A 456 43.43 3.24 -1.35
C GLN A 456 43.70 3.03 -2.84
#